data_AF-C7QHD7-F1
#
_entry.id   AF-C7QHD7-F1
#
_cell.length_a   1.000
_cell.length_b   1.000
_cell.length_c   1.000
_cell.angle_alpha   90.00
_cell.angle_beta   90.00
_cell.angle_gamma   90.00
#
_symmetry.space_group_name_H-M   'P 1'
#
loop_
_entity.id
_entity.type
_entity.pdbx_description
1 polymer ?
#
loop_
_entity_poly.entity_id
_entity_poly.type
_entity_poly.pdbx_seq_one_letter_code
_entity_poly.pdbx_strand_id
1 'polypeptide(L)'
;MAREYIPPRLDQPRGRRQVSLKPSFDPDAFGRVSETIARFFGTARYLFIQSLIVVIWIALNILVVTKAIRWDPYPFILLNLAFSTQAAYAAPLILLAQNRQAERDKVQIAEDKAREELSFATMEYLTREIASLRMAVGEVATRDYVRGELQSLLKELDERGRDYSGE
;
A
#
# COMPACT_ATOMS: atom_id res chain seq x y z
N MET A 1 -23.43 -65.72 -2.22
CA MET A 1 -22.65 -64.56 -2.67
C MET A 1 -23.45 -63.82 -3.74
N ALA A 2 -24.10 -62.72 -3.39
CA ALA A 2 -24.75 -61.83 -4.36
C ALA A 2 -24.03 -60.47 -4.27
N ARG A 3 -23.42 -60.01 -5.36
CA ARG A 3 -22.88 -58.65 -5.45
C ARG A 3 -24.06 -57.71 -5.68
N GLU A 4 -24.32 -56.89 -4.68
CA GLU A 4 -25.32 -55.83 -4.72
C GLU A 4 -24.95 -54.81 -5.81
N TYR A 5 -25.76 -54.72 -6.85
CA TYR A 5 -25.54 -53.81 -7.97
C TYR A 5 -26.13 -52.45 -7.59
N ILE A 6 -25.28 -51.54 -7.11
CA ILE A 6 -25.69 -50.18 -6.75
C ILE A 6 -25.77 -49.34 -8.05
N PRO A 7 -26.95 -48.88 -8.49
CA PRO A 7 -27.06 -48.06 -9.69
C PRO A 7 -26.46 -46.66 -9.44
N PRO A 8 -25.79 -46.06 -10.44
CA PRO A 8 -25.24 -44.72 -10.32
C PRO A 8 -26.36 -43.70 -10.12
N ARG A 9 -26.30 -42.94 -9.02
CA ARG A 9 -27.30 -41.92 -8.67
C ARG A 9 -27.30 -40.80 -9.71
N LEU A 10 -28.44 -40.59 -10.35
CA LEU A 10 -28.72 -39.55 -11.35
C LEU A 10 -28.87 -38.13 -10.79
N ASP A 11 -28.56 -37.93 -9.51
CA ASP A 11 -28.88 -36.71 -8.75
C ASP A 11 -27.73 -35.69 -8.68
N GLN A 12 -26.64 -35.93 -9.43
CA GLN A 12 -25.60 -34.93 -9.61
C GLN A 12 -25.90 -34.13 -10.88
N PRO A 13 -26.21 -32.82 -10.79
CA PRO A 13 -26.31 -32.01 -11.99
C PRO A 13 -24.96 -32.09 -12.70
N ARG A 14 -24.97 -32.64 -13.92
CA ARG A 14 -23.80 -32.68 -14.80
C ARG A 14 -23.23 -31.27 -14.83
N GLY A 15 -22.07 -31.09 -14.19
CA GLY A 15 -21.37 -29.81 -14.16
C GLY A 15 -21.23 -29.34 -15.59
N ARG A 16 -22.01 -28.30 -15.94
CA ARG A 16 -21.91 -27.62 -17.22
C ARG A 16 -20.45 -27.21 -17.31
N ARG A 17 -19.71 -27.85 -18.21
CA ARG A 17 -18.29 -27.58 -18.46
C ARG A 17 -18.24 -26.14 -18.95
N GLN A 18 -18.18 -25.21 -18.00
CA GLN A 18 -18.10 -23.79 -18.23
C GLN A 18 -16.67 -23.62 -18.72
N VAL A 19 -16.50 -23.68 -20.03
CA VAL A 19 -15.27 -23.28 -20.70
C VAL A 19 -15.13 -21.79 -20.39
N SER A 20 -14.51 -21.48 -19.26
CA SER A 20 -14.14 -20.13 -18.89
C SER A 20 -12.97 -19.76 -19.79
N LEU A 21 -13.29 -19.28 -20.99
CA LEU A 21 -12.42 -18.36 -21.72
C LEU A 21 -12.35 -17.08 -20.87
N LYS A 22 -11.58 -17.13 -19.77
CA LYS A 22 -11.00 -15.92 -19.21
C LYS A 22 -9.77 -15.66 -20.09
N PRO A 23 -9.76 -14.61 -20.92
CA PRO A 23 -8.51 -14.15 -21.47
C PRO A 23 -7.64 -13.81 -20.26
N SER A 24 -6.56 -14.57 -20.06
CA SER A 24 -5.54 -14.27 -19.05
C SER A 24 -4.79 -13.03 -19.52
N PHE A 25 -5.43 -11.87 -19.36
CA PHE A 25 -4.74 -10.59 -19.37
C PHE A 25 -3.73 -10.65 -18.23
N ASP A 26 -2.44 -10.68 -18.55
CA ASP A 26 -1.35 -10.66 -17.59
C ASP A 26 -1.33 -9.28 -16.90
N PRO A 27 -1.82 -9.18 -15.65
CA PRO A 27 -1.91 -7.91 -14.94
C PRO A 27 -0.51 -7.34 -14.62
N ASP A 28 0.52 -8.19 -14.59
CA ASP A 28 1.89 -7.79 -14.27
C ASP A 28 2.56 -7.08 -15.46
N ALA A 29 2.34 -7.58 -16.68
CA ALA A 29 2.81 -6.94 -17.90
C ALA A 29 2.19 -5.55 -18.07
N PHE A 30 0.87 -5.45 -17.89
CA PHE A 30 0.16 -4.16 -17.96
C PHE A 30 0.63 -3.21 -16.85
N GLY A 31 0.86 -3.73 -15.64
CA GLY A 31 1.34 -2.94 -14.52
C GLY A 31 2.69 -2.26 -14.77
N ARG A 32 3.64 -2.94 -15.42
CA ARG A 32 4.93 -2.35 -15.77
C ARG A 32 4.80 -1.24 -16.82
N VAL A 33 3.89 -1.42 -17.78
CA VAL A 33 3.61 -0.43 -18.83
C VAL A 33 2.96 0.82 -18.24
N SER A 34 1.91 0.67 -17.42
CA SER A 34 1.25 1.80 -16.76
C SER A 34 2.19 2.59 -15.87
N GLU A 35 3.09 1.92 -15.14
CA GLU A 35 4.09 2.57 -14.29
C GLU A 35 5.06 3.45 -15.10
N THR A 36 5.49 2.94 -16.25
CA THR A 36 6.40 3.67 -17.15
C THR A 36 5.70 4.88 -17.76
N ILE A 37 4.45 4.71 -18.19
CA ILE A 37 3.61 5.80 -18.72
C ILE A 37 3.39 6.86 -17.65
N ALA A 38 3.01 6.48 -16.43
CA ALA A 38 2.78 7.43 -15.33
C ALA A 38 4.02 8.28 -15.02
N ARG A 39 5.20 7.65 -14.94
CA ARG A 39 6.47 8.38 -14.75
C ARG A 39 6.81 9.30 -15.93
N PHE A 40 6.51 8.88 -17.15
CA PHE A 40 6.77 9.66 -18.36
C PHE A 40 5.90 10.93 -18.42
N PHE A 41 4.58 10.80 -18.26
CA PHE A 41 3.66 11.93 -18.29
C PHE A 41 3.81 12.87 -17.08
N GLY A 42 4.27 12.38 -15.94
CA GLY A 42 4.51 13.19 -14.73
C GLY A 42 5.78 14.03 -14.75
N THR A 43 6.62 13.93 -15.79
CA THR A 43 7.90 14.64 -15.87
C THR A 43 7.78 15.94 -16.68
N ALA A 44 8.37 17.05 -16.19
CA ALA A 44 8.40 18.34 -16.90
C ALA A 44 9.01 18.27 -18.33
N ARG A 45 9.89 17.29 -18.57
CA ARG A 45 10.49 16.99 -19.88
C ARG A 45 9.46 16.61 -20.94
N TYR A 46 8.38 15.90 -20.56
CA TYR A 46 7.33 15.54 -21.51
C TYR A 46 6.62 16.78 -22.06
N LEU A 47 6.25 17.71 -21.18
CA LEU A 47 5.62 18.97 -21.57
C LEU A 47 6.52 19.78 -22.49
N PHE A 48 7.81 19.87 -22.20
CA PHE A 48 8.77 20.59 -23.04
C PHE A 48 8.87 19.99 -24.45
N ILE A 49 9.03 18.66 -24.56
CA ILE A 49 9.11 17.97 -25.86
C ILE A 49 7.79 18.14 -26.64
N GLN A 50 6.64 17.99 -25.98
CA GLN A 50 5.33 18.18 -26.60
C GLN A 50 5.16 19.61 -27.16
N SER A 51 5.51 20.63 -26.37
CA SER A 51 5.48 22.03 -26.82
C SER A 51 6.42 22.26 -27.99
N LEU A 52 7.62 21.67 -27.97
CA LEU A 52 8.57 21.80 -29.07
C LEU A 52 8.03 21.20 -30.36
N ILE A 53 7.38 20.02 -30.30
CA ILE A 53 6.74 19.40 -31.46
C ILE A 53 5.67 20.32 -32.06
N VAL A 54 4.82 20.92 -31.22
CA VAL A 54 3.78 21.87 -31.68
C VAL A 54 4.40 23.09 -32.35
N VAL A 55 5.41 23.70 -31.73
CA VAL A 55 6.09 24.87 -32.28
C VAL A 55 6.76 24.55 -33.62
N ILE A 56 7.45 23.40 -33.72
CA ILE A 56 8.06 22.94 -34.97
C ILE A 56 7.01 22.70 -36.04
N TRP A 57 5.87 22.07 -35.71
CA TRP A 57 4.79 21.82 -36.66
C TRP A 57 4.22 23.12 -37.24
N ILE A 58 3.98 24.10 -36.37
CA ILE A 58 3.51 25.43 -36.78
C ILE A 58 4.58 26.12 -37.65
N ALA A 59 5.85 26.09 -37.23
CA ALA A 59 6.95 26.71 -37.98
C ALA A 59 7.15 26.09 -39.37
N LEU A 60 7.11 24.76 -39.49
CA LEU A 60 7.20 24.07 -40.77
C LEU A 60 6.02 24.41 -41.70
N ASN A 61 4.80 24.47 -41.16
CA ASN A 61 3.62 24.86 -41.94
C ASN A 61 3.68 26.31 -42.43
N ILE A 62 4.22 27.23 -41.64
CA ILE A 62 4.34 28.65 -42.03
C ILE A 62 5.50 28.85 -43.02
N LEU A 63 6.66 28.21 -42.80
CA LEU A 63 7.88 28.51 -43.55
C LEU A 63 8.04 27.73 -44.86
N VAL A 64 7.70 26.44 -44.87
CA VAL A 64 8.01 25.52 -45.98
C VAL A 64 6.80 25.31 -46.89
N VAL A 65 5.62 25.21 -46.28
CA VAL A 65 4.37 24.78 -46.92
C VAL A 65 3.67 25.97 -47.63
N THR A 66 3.81 27.20 -47.13
CA THR A 66 3.27 28.41 -47.77
C THR A 66 3.89 28.74 -49.14
N LYS A 67 5.11 28.25 -49.43
CA LYS A 67 5.83 28.54 -50.68
C LYS A 67 5.61 27.53 -51.82
N ALA A 68 5.10 26.32 -51.55
CA ALA A 68 5.01 25.26 -52.56
C ALA A 68 3.69 24.46 -52.55
N ILE A 69 3.23 23.98 -51.39
CA ILE A 69 2.04 23.10 -51.25
C ILE A 69 1.43 23.36 -49.87
N ARG A 70 0.16 23.79 -49.80
CA ARG A 70 -0.54 24.09 -48.54
C ARG A 70 -1.25 22.86 -47.95
N TRP A 71 -0.52 22.05 -47.18
CA TRP A 71 -1.02 20.81 -46.56
C TRP A 71 -1.93 21.07 -45.33
N ASP A 72 -1.56 21.99 -44.43
CA ASP A 72 -2.37 22.32 -43.22
C ASP A 72 -2.48 23.85 -43.02
N PRO A 73 -3.33 24.54 -43.80
CA PRO A 73 -3.53 25.98 -43.69
C PRO A 73 -4.13 26.37 -42.33
N TYR A 74 -3.85 27.59 -41.88
CA TYR A 74 -4.53 28.18 -40.72
C TYR A 74 -6.05 28.07 -40.88
N PRO A 75 -6.79 27.42 -39.95
CA PRO A 75 -6.51 27.25 -38.51
C PRO A 75 -5.90 25.88 -38.07
N PHE A 76 -5.08 25.21 -38.88
CA PHE A 76 -4.38 23.95 -38.57
C PHE A 76 -5.33 22.79 -38.18
N ILE A 77 -6.20 22.39 -39.11
CA ILE A 77 -7.22 21.37 -38.86
C ILE A 77 -6.61 20.01 -38.50
N LEU A 78 -5.47 19.64 -39.10
CA LEU A 78 -4.85 18.35 -38.86
C LEU A 78 -4.21 18.28 -37.47
N LEU A 79 -3.57 19.38 -37.04
CA LEU A 79 -3.03 19.48 -35.69
C LEU A 79 -4.17 19.37 -34.65
N ASN A 80 -5.29 20.06 -34.88
CA ASN A 80 -6.45 19.97 -34.01
C ASN A 80 -7.06 18.56 -33.98
N LEU A 81 -7.13 17.89 -35.12
CA LEU A 81 -7.62 16.51 -35.20
C LEU A 81 -6.71 15.57 -34.40
N ALA A 82 -5.39 15.71 -34.56
CA ALA A 82 -4.41 14.92 -33.82
C ALA A 82 -4.52 15.11 -32.30
N PHE A 83 -4.63 16.36 -31.82
CA PHE A 83 -4.84 16.64 -30.40
C PHE A 83 -6.17 16.08 -29.88
N SER A 84 -7.23 16.17 -30.69
CA SER A 84 -8.54 15.62 -30.33
C SER A 84 -8.49 14.10 -30.16
N THR A 85 -7.83 13.41 -31.09
CA THR A 85 -7.61 11.95 -30.98
C THR A 85 -6.68 11.61 -29.82
N GLN A 86 -5.63 12.39 -29.58
CA GLN A 86 -4.72 12.20 -28.45
C GLN A 86 -5.47 12.28 -27.11
N ALA A 87 -6.32 13.29 -26.93
CA ALA A 87 -7.15 13.43 -25.73
C ALA A 87 -8.16 12.29 -25.59
N ALA A 88 -8.80 11.88 -26.70
CA ALA A 88 -9.77 10.78 -26.71
C ALA A 88 -9.15 9.44 -26.28
N TYR A 89 -7.90 9.16 -26.68
CA TYR A 89 -7.20 7.94 -26.27
C TYR A 89 -6.54 8.04 -24.89
N ALA A 90 -6.22 9.26 -24.43
CA ALA A 90 -5.68 9.48 -23.09
C ALA A 90 -6.70 9.10 -22.00
N ALA A 91 -7.98 9.47 -22.16
CA ALA A 91 -9.03 9.18 -21.18
C ALA A 91 -9.13 7.69 -20.77
N PRO A 92 -9.28 6.72 -21.69
CA PRO A 92 -9.35 5.30 -21.31
C PRO A 92 -8.04 4.77 -20.72
N LEU A 93 -6.88 5.25 -21.18
CA LEU A 93 -5.59 4.88 -20.59
C LEU A 93 -5.46 5.37 -19.15
N ILE A 94 -5.89 6.60 -18.88
CA ILE A 94 -5.91 7.18 -17.54
C ILE A 94 -6.87 6.40 -16.64
N LEU A 95 -8.06 6.06 -17.11
CA LEU A 95 -9.03 5.26 -16.36
C LEU A 95 -8.47 3.88 -15.99
N LEU A 96 -7.75 3.22 -16.89
CA LEU A 96 -7.09 1.95 -16.59
C LEU A 96 -5.98 2.10 -15.56
N ALA A 97 -5.18 3.17 -15.65
CA ALA A 97 -4.15 3.46 -14.66
C ALA A 97 -4.77 3.77 -13.28
N GLN A 98 -5.88 4.51 -13.25
CA GLN A 98 -6.64 4.83 -12.05
C GLN A 98 -7.28 3.60 -11.40
N ASN A 99 -7.91 2.71 -12.19
CA ASN A 99 -8.46 1.46 -11.66
C ASN A 99 -7.39 0.62 -10.97
N ARG A 100 -6.19 0.52 -11.56
CA ARG A 100 -5.08 -0.20 -10.96
C ARG A 100 -4.58 0.47 -9.68
N GLN A 101 -4.50 1.80 -9.66
CA GLN A 101 -4.13 2.53 -8.44
C GLN A 101 -5.15 2.29 -7.33
N ALA A 102 -6.45 2.38 -7.64
CA ALA A 102 -7.52 2.12 -6.68
C ALA A 102 -7.49 0.69 -6.12
N GLU A 103 -7.14 -0.32 -6.93
CA GLU A 103 -6.96 -1.69 -6.42
C GLU A 103 -5.77 -1.80 -5.45
N ARG A 104 -4.65 -1.14 -5.72
CA ARG A 104 -3.51 -1.08 -4.79
C ARG A 104 -3.88 -0.37 -3.50
N ASP A 105 -4.56 0.77 -3.60
CA ASP A 105 -4.98 1.57 -2.46
C ASP A 105 -5.94 0.76 -1.56
N LYS A 106 -6.85 -0.05 -2.14
CA LYS A 106 -7.72 -0.95 -1.37
C LYS A 106 -6.93 -1.98 -0.55
N VAL A 107 -5.92 -2.61 -1.15
CA VAL A 107 -5.07 -3.59 -0.44
C VAL A 107 -4.32 -2.89 0.68
N GLN A 108 -3.73 -1.73 0.42
CA GLN A 108 -3.00 -0.96 1.42
C GLN A 108 -3.89 -0.54 2.59
N ILE A 109 -5.12 -0.08 2.33
CA ILE A 109 -6.10 0.26 3.38
C ILE A 109 -6.46 -0.98 4.21
N ALA A 110 -6.59 -2.16 3.59
CA ALA A 110 -6.90 -3.38 4.31
C ALA A 110 -5.74 -3.81 5.23
N GLU A 111 -4.50 -3.72 4.74
CA GLU A 111 -3.32 -3.97 5.57
C GLU A 111 -3.19 -2.98 6.72
N ASP A 112 -3.40 -1.69 6.46
CA ASP A 112 -3.31 -0.64 7.47
C ASP A 112 -4.33 -0.85 8.59
N LYS A 113 -5.57 -1.23 8.24
CA LYS A 113 -6.60 -1.60 9.24
C LYS A 113 -6.17 -2.80 10.10
N ALA A 114 -5.65 -3.86 9.48
CA ALA A 114 -5.18 -5.02 10.22
C ALA A 114 -4.01 -4.67 11.16
N ARG A 115 -3.09 -3.81 10.72
CA ARG A 115 -1.98 -3.30 11.55
C ARG A 115 -2.49 -2.44 12.71
N GLU A 116 -3.52 -1.63 12.49
CA GLU A 116 -4.14 -0.79 13.51
C GLU A 116 -4.82 -1.64 14.60
N GLU A 117 -5.56 -2.69 14.22
CA GLU A 117 -6.17 -3.64 15.16
C GLU A 117 -5.10 -4.33 16.04
N LEU A 118 -3.99 -4.77 15.43
CA LEU A 118 -2.87 -5.37 16.15
C LEU A 118 -2.17 -4.37 17.09
N SER A 119 -2.00 -3.12 16.63
CA SER A 119 -1.43 -2.04 17.44
C SER A 119 -2.28 -1.74 18.67
N PHE A 120 -3.60 -1.68 18.48
CA PHE A 120 -4.56 -1.47 19.56
C PHE A 120 -4.49 -2.60 20.60
N ALA A 121 -4.50 -3.87 20.16
CA ALA A 121 -4.37 -5.02 21.05
C ALA A 121 -3.04 -5.01 21.83
N THR A 122 -1.94 -4.63 21.17
CA THR A 122 -0.62 -4.48 21.80
C THR A 122 -0.62 -3.37 22.85
N MET A 123 -1.25 -2.24 22.55
CA MET A 123 -1.40 -1.14 23.50
C MET A 123 -2.23 -1.53 24.73
N GLU A 124 -3.33 -2.26 24.55
CA GLU A 124 -4.11 -2.79 25.66
C GLU A 124 -3.30 -3.73 26.54
N TYR A 125 -2.52 -4.63 25.93
CA TYR A 125 -1.63 -5.54 26.65
C TYR A 125 -0.60 -4.77 27.48
N LEU A 126 0.14 -3.84 26.85
CA LEU A 126 1.13 -3.01 27.54
C LEU A 126 0.51 -2.19 28.67
N THR A 127 -0.70 -1.65 28.47
CA THR A 127 -1.38 -0.88 29.50
C THR A 127 -1.73 -1.75 30.72
N ARG A 128 -2.19 -2.98 30.50
CA ARG A 128 -2.45 -3.94 31.58
C ARG A 128 -1.18 -4.32 32.33
N GLU A 129 -0.08 -4.53 31.60
CA GLU A 129 1.20 -4.86 32.24
C GLU A 129 1.82 -3.69 32.98
N ILE A 130 1.67 -2.47 32.49
CA ILE A 130 2.10 -1.28 33.23
C ILE A 130 1.25 -1.12 34.50
N ALA A 131 -0.06 -1.39 34.44
CA ALA A 131 -0.92 -1.34 35.61
C ALA A 131 -0.56 -2.40 36.65
N SER A 132 -0.30 -3.65 36.23
CA SER A 132 0.13 -4.73 37.12
C SER A 132 1.50 -4.42 37.75
N LEU A 133 2.46 -3.93 36.94
CA LEU A 133 3.79 -3.52 37.40
C LEU A 133 3.71 -2.37 38.40
N ARG A 134 2.85 -1.37 38.15
CA ARG A 134 2.65 -0.23 39.06
C ARG A 134 2.11 -0.69 40.42
N MET A 135 1.18 -1.64 40.45
CA MET A 135 0.66 -2.21 41.69
C MET A 135 1.76 -2.95 42.47
N ALA A 136 2.51 -3.83 41.79
CA ALA A 136 3.60 -4.59 42.40
C ALA A 136 4.72 -3.68 42.96
N VAL A 137 5.12 -2.64 42.21
CA VAL A 137 6.08 -1.64 42.70
C VAL A 137 5.49 -0.82 43.85
N GLY A 138 4.19 -0.50 43.80
CA GLY A 138 3.50 0.22 44.87
C GLY A 138 3.55 -0.51 46.22
N GLU A 139 3.40 -1.83 46.24
CA GLU A 139 3.49 -2.64 47.46
C GLU A 139 4.91 -2.63 48.06
N VAL A 140 5.94 -2.85 47.24
CA VAL A 140 7.35 -2.91 47.70
C VAL A 140 7.91 -1.53 48.05
N ALA A 141 7.45 -0.46 47.38
CA ALA A 141 7.91 0.91 47.60
C ALA A 141 7.16 1.63 48.73
N THR A 142 6.39 0.93 49.56
CA THR A 142 5.73 1.56 50.72
C THR A 142 6.81 2.07 51.68
N ARG A 143 6.76 3.37 52.04
CA ARG A 143 7.76 4.03 52.90
C ARG A 143 8.06 3.24 54.16
N ASP A 144 7.05 2.62 54.75
CA ASP A 144 7.17 1.86 55.99
C ASP A 144 7.90 0.52 55.82
N TYR A 145 7.76 -0.15 54.67
CA TYR A 145 8.51 -1.37 54.34
C TYR A 145 9.99 -1.06 54.10
N VAL A 146 10.27 -0.05 53.26
CA VAL A 146 11.64 0.42 52.99
C VAL A 146 12.32 0.88 54.28
N ARG A 147 11.59 1.60 55.14
CA ARG A 147 12.09 2.05 56.44
C ARG A 147 12.32 0.88 57.39
N GLY A 148 11.41 -0.10 57.42
CA GLY A 148 11.55 -1.31 58.21
C GLY A 148 12.80 -2.11 57.84
N GLU A 149 13.04 -2.29 56.53
CA GLU A 149 14.19 -3.06 56.06
C GLU A 149 15.52 -2.32 56.28
N LEU A 150 15.54 -0.99 56.09
CA LEU A 150 16.67 -0.16 56.47
C LEU A 150 16.98 -0.27 57.98
N GLN A 151 15.95 -0.24 58.84
CA GLN A 151 16.13 -0.38 60.28
C GLN A 151 16.62 -1.78 60.68
N SER A 152 16.07 -2.82 60.04
CA SER A 152 16.49 -4.21 60.21
C SER A 152 17.97 -4.39 59.88
N LEU A 153 18.39 -3.94 58.69
CA LEU A 153 19.79 -4.01 58.24
C LEU A 153 20.73 -3.19 59.12
N LEU A 154 20.31 -2.00 59.55
CA LEU A 154 21.08 -1.17 60.49
C LEU A 154 21.27 -1.88 61.84
N LYS A 155 20.24 -2.55 62.34
CA LYS A 155 20.30 -3.30 63.60
C LYS A 155 21.23 -4.51 63.50
N GLU A 156 21.18 -5.25 62.40
CA GLU A 156 22.05 -6.40 62.15
C GLU A 156 23.53 -5.98 62.05
N LEU A 157 23.82 -4.84 61.41
CA LEU A 157 25.17 -4.27 61.35
C LEU A 157 25.67 -3.81 62.72
N ASP A 158 24.82 -3.21 63.55
CA ASP A 158 25.17 -2.82 64.93
C ASP A 158 25.46 -4.03 65.81
N GLU A 159 24.65 -5.09 65.69
CA GLU A 159 24.87 -6.36 66.41
C GLU A 159 26.19 -7.02 65.98
N ARG A 160 26.50 -7.06 64.68
CA ARG A 160 27.81 -7.53 64.18
C ARG A 160 28.98 -6.66 64.62
N GLY A 161 28.80 -5.34 64.68
CA GLY A 161 29.82 -4.41 65.17
C GLY A 161 30.14 -4.64 66.64
N ARG A 162 29.12 -4.93 67.45
CA ARG A 162 29.28 -5.29 68.87
C ARG A 162 29.97 -6.64 69.08
N ASP A 163 29.66 -7.65 68.26
CA ASP A 163 30.38 -8.93 68.28
C ASP A 163 31.87 -8.76 67.94
N TYR A 164 32.22 -7.88 66.98
CA TYR A 164 33.61 -7.60 66.60
C TYR A 164 34.41 -6.77 67.63
N SER A 165 33.74 -6.13 68.59
CA SER A 165 34.38 -5.30 69.62
C SER A 165 34.35 -5.94 71.02
N GLY A 166 33.87 -7.19 71.11
CA GLY A 166 33.80 -8.01 72.33
C GLY A 166 34.90 -9.07 72.48
N GLU A 167 35.82 -9.21 71.53
CA GLU A 167 37.09 -9.96 71.65
C GLU A 167 38.26 -9.01 71.95
#